data_AF-A0A519D0U0-F1
#
_entry.id   AF-A0A519D0U0-F1
#
_cell.length_a   1.000
_cell.length_b   1.000
_cell.length_c   1.000
_cell.angle_alpha   90.00
_cell.angle_beta   90.00
_cell.angle_gamma   90.00
#
_symmetry.space_group_name_H-M   'P 1'
#
loop_
_entity.id
_entity.type
_entity.pdbx_description
1 polymer ?
#
loop_
_entity_poly.entity_id
_entity_poly.type
_entity_poly.pdbx_seq_one_letter_code
_entity_poly.pdbx_strand_id
1 'polypeptide(L)'
;MSRESGAFNNDVPVAANMSTRLSALMIVSLMILTPLSGCFGSDDEPPRVSATDLLISGDIGGGIWSTIILGAKSDLSVYIPYFIQDPGSLRAQNGTVLEISAGEEVSVSWLLPPRNSDVVILVGQPGRSNWPTRAANESWMEWAANMTHSGAVEVAMNGDEGGLWPWLNHSENDGGEVSLRWLTSIRPQRTDLNMDEGVDASDGWIDGRSVYEWVQFITDETPDPTDLADGAKGYLDRWIGNGNPAYEDAILYFEGVLSDFGLRTEVHRFQAGTLWAVNICGYKDGTVFPDEWLVFGGHFDIAPYATPTSLLPGFEQTGYGTRTGAYDNTAGSAMVLTTAGALSQFDARRTMVFCLWSSEEEGLWGSSAFADSLPQGVTVSNYLNLDMAGINYPGNYALSVYLGPDGSGAEIDQPGMYHLAEWIGSDALNLSYQIENGRIEWENGGEAPLWGNQYNDTVAIYESPTARSDHQPFQDIGVATLGWNGVVDGYPCYHKTCDQLETMEGYMDTETATGEANLVHSWDIVTWWAVFAFLHMDQSPVPNEL
;
A
#
# COMPACT_ATOMS: atom_id res chain seq x y z
N MET A 1 41.40 -98.22 -57.09
CA MET A 1 41.43 -97.57 -55.76
C MET A 1 39.97 -97.41 -55.34
N SER A 2 39.55 -98.17 -54.32
CA SER A 2 38.30 -98.13 -53.50
C SER A 2 37.00 -97.57 -54.13
N ARG A 3 36.01 -98.43 -54.46
CA ARG A 3 34.87 -98.93 -53.62
C ARG A 3 33.73 -97.91 -53.41
N GLU A 4 32.57 -98.18 -54.03
CA GLU A 4 31.27 -98.55 -53.40
C GLU A 4 30.50 -97.30 -52.93
N SER A 5 29.17 -97.12 -53.02
CA SER A 5 28.00 -97.93 -53.35
C SER A 5 26.76 -97.02 -53.21
N GLY A 6 25.60 -97.40 -53.79
CA GLY A 6 24.29 -97.07 -53.18
C GLY A 6 23.26 -96.37 -54.07
N ALA A 7 22.19 -97.08 -54.38
CA ALA A 7 20.97 -96.64 -55.08
C ALA A 7 20.03 -95.82 -54.17
N PHE A 8 19.03 -95.11 -54.72
CA PHE A 8 17.61 -95.14 -54.29
C PHE A 8 16.69 -94.30 -55.20
N ASN A 9 15.43 -94.77 -55.34
CA ASN A 9 14.31 -94.26 -56.13
C ASN A 9 13.88 -92.82 -55.81
N ASN A 10 13.37 -92.12 -56.83
CA ASN A 10 12.51 -90.93 -56.70
C ASN A 10 11.06 -91.31 -57.04
N ASP A 11 10.17 -91.25 -56.04
CA ASP A 11 8.73 -91.13 -56.22
C ASP A 11 8.32 -89.67 -55.94
N VAL A 12 7.44 -89.13 -56.79
CA VAL A 12 6.79 -87.81 -56.66
C VAL A 12 5.40 -88.03 -56.03
N PRO A 13 4.94 -87.20 -55.07
CA PRO A 13 3.83 -86.30 -55.40
C PRO A 13 3.71 -84.96 -54.62
N VAL A 14 3.27 -83.94 -55.39
CA VAL A 14 2.24 -82.91 -55.08
C VAL A 14 2.47 -81.94 -53.90
N ALA A 15 2.81 -80.70 -54.25
CA ALA A 15 2.73 -79.52 -53.39
C ALA A 15 1.32 -78.89 -53.44
N ALA A 16 0.73 -78.62 -52.27
CA ALA A 16 -0.57 -77.97 -52.14
C ALA A 16 -0.47 -76.59 -51.46
N ASN A 17 -1.00 -75.60 -52.17
CA ASN A 17 -1.43 -74.25 -51.80
C ASN A 17 -1.67 -73.98 -50.30
N MET A 18 -0.73 -73.31 -49.62
CA MET A 18 -0.98 -72.78 -48.27
C MET A 18 -0.41 -71.37 -47.99
N SER A 19 0.19 -70.66 -48.95
CA SER A 19 0.78 -69.33 -48.67
C SER A 19 -0.03 -68.11 -49.14
N THR A 20 -1.01 -68.26 -50.04
CA THR A 20 -1.73 -67.10 -50.61
C THR A 20 -2.96 -66.65 -49.82
N ARG A 21 -3.49 -67.47 -48.91
CA ARG A 21 -4.66 -67.10 -48.08
C ARG A 21 -4.32 -66.30 -46.82
N LEU A 22 -3.12 -66.46 -46.25
CA LEU A 22 -2.71 -65.67 -45.09
C LEU A 22 -2.41 -64.20 -45.45
N SER A 23 -1.83 -63.94 -46.61
CA SER A 23 -1.51 -62.57 -47.04
C SER A 23 -2.75 -61.73 -47.37
N ALA A 24 -3.80 -62.34 -47.94
CA ALA A 24 -5.05 -61.65 -48.25
C ALA A 24 -5.84 -61.27 -46.98
N LEU A 25 -5.87 -62.15 -45.97
CA LEU A 25 -6.49 -61.86 -44.67
C LEU A 25 -5.73 -60.77 -43.90
N MET A 26 -4.40 -60.70 -44.02
CA MET A 26 -3.60 -59.67 -43.35
C MET A 26 -3.81 -58.28 -43.98
N ILE A 27 -3.94 -58.20 -45.31
CA ILE A 27 -4.20 -56.94 -46.03
C ILE A 27 -5.64 -56.45 -45.79
N VAL A 28 -6.62 -57.37 -45.76
CA VAL A 28 -8.02 -57.02 -45.46
C VAL A 28 -8.17 -56.58 -43.99
N SER A 29 -7.47 -57.20 -43.04
CA SER A 29 -7.43 -56.71 -41.65
C SER A 29 -6.75 -55.34 -41.53
N LEU A 30 -5.69 -55.07 -42.30
CA LEU A 30 -5.07 -53.74 -42.35
C LEU A 30 -6.03 -52.68 -42.93
N MET A 31 -6.81 -53.01 -43.96
CA MET A 31 -7.78 -52.08 -44.55
C MET A 31 -9.03 -51.88 -43.68
N ILE A 32 -9.46 -52.88 -42.91
CA ILE A 32 -10.58 -52.77 -41.97
C ILE A 32 -10.16 -52.05 -40.66
N LEU A 33 -8.88 -52.02 -40.32
CA LEU A 33 -8.34 -51.27 -39.18
C LEU A 33 -8.01 -49.80 -39.51
N THR A 34 -7.88 -49.42 -40.79
CA THR A 34 -7.61 -48.03 -41.18
C THR A 34 -8.70 -46.99 -40.87
N PRO A 35 -10.01 -47.32 -40.75
CA PRO A 35 -11.00 -46.37 -40.23
C PRO A 35 -11.06 -46.37 -38.69
N LEU A 36 -10.37 -47.28 -38.01
CA LEU A 36 -10.32 -47.37 -36.54
C LEU A 36 -9.06 -46.71 -35.95
N SER A 37 -8.16 -46.21 -36.80
CA SER A 37 -7.15 -45.21 -36.43
C SER A 37 -7.68 -43.77 -36.48
N GLY A 38 -9.01 -43.59 -36.56
CA GLY A 38 -9.69 -42.38 -36.10
C GLY A 38 -9.64 -42.32 -34.58
N CYS A 39 -8.44 -42.08 -34.05
CA CYS A 39 -8.24 -41.78 -32.64
C CYS A 39 -9.04 -40.53 -32.32
N PHE A 40 -9.90 -40.68 -31.30
CA PHE A 40 -10.41 -39.65 -30.40
C PHE A 40 -9.87 -38.26 -30.69
N GLY A 41 -10.77 -37.31 -30.96
CA GLY A 41 -10.43 -35.90 -30.81
C GLY A 41 -9.79 -35.72 -29.44
N SER A 42 -8.47 -35.55 -29.42
CA SER A 42 -7.94 -34.47 -28.63
C SER A 42 -8.71 -33.26 -29.10
N ASP A 43 -9.53 -32.69 -28.23
CA ASP A 43 -9.77 -31.27 -28.34
C ASP A 43 -8.38 -30.67 -28.52
N ASP A 44 -8.11 -30.10 -29.69
CA ASP A 44 -6.89 -29.36 -30.01
C ASP A 44 -6.88 -28.06 -29.17
N GLU A 45 -7.04 -28.19 -27.85
CA GLU A 45 -6.57 -27.16 -26.95
C GLU A 45 -5.05 -27.30 -26.88
N PRO A 46 -4.29 -26.23 -27.21
CA PRO A 46 -2.87 -26.23 -26.92
C PRO A 46 -2.65 -26.62 -25.44
N PRO A 47 -1.56 -27.32 -25.10
CA PRO A 47 -1.30 -27.71 -23.72
C PRO A 47 -1.46 -26.49 -22.81
N ARG A 48 -2.39 -26.58 -21.84
CA ARG A 48 -2.66 -25.49 -20.92
C ARG A 48 -1.40 -25.19 -20.11
N VAL A 49 -0.91 -23.94 -20.17
CA VAL A 49 0.19 -23.48 -19.33
C VAL A 49 -0.22 -23.63 -17.86
N SER A 50 0.62 -24.29 -17.07
CA SER A 50 0.38 -24.55 -15.65
C SER A 50 1.14 -23.53 -14.78
N ALA A 51 0.60 -23.25 -13.60
CA ALA A 51 1.32 -22.45 -12.58
C ALA A 51 2.70 -23.03 -12.23
N THR A 52 2.92 -24.33 -12.42
CA THR A 52 4.21 -25.00 -12.17
C THR A 52 5.26 -24.77 -13.26
N ASP A 53 4.86 -24.18 -14.39
CA ASP A 53 5.77 -23.85 -15.49
C ASP A 53 6.54 -22.55 -15.20
N LEU A 54 5.99 -21.68 -14.34
CA LEU A 54 6.70 -20.55 -13.76
C LEU A 54 7.60 -21.00 -12.61
N LEU A 55 8.89 -20.76 -12.77
CA LEU A 55 9.94 -20.95 -11.77
C LEU A 55 10.22 -19.60 -11.10
N ILE A 56 10.32 -19.61 -9.77
CA ILE A 56 10.55 -18.40 -8.98
C ILE A 56 11.66 -18.70 -8.00
N SER A 57 12.65 -17.82 -7.94
CA SER A 57 13.75 -17.90 -6.99
C SER A 57 14.19 -16.50 -6.54
N GLY A 58 14.82 -16.41 -5.38
CA GLY A 58 15.18 -15.15 -4.74
C GLY A 58 14.50 -14.97 -3.40
N ASP A 59 14.66 -13.77 -2.83
CA ASP A 59 14.04 -13.41 -1.56
C ASP A 59 12.63 -12.86 -1.80
N ILE A 60 11.67 -13.31 -1.00
CA ILE A 60 10.25 -12.95 -1.11
C ILE A 60 9.92 -12.09 0.12
N GLY A 61 10.52 -10.90 0.17
CA GLY A 61 10.36 -9.97 1.27
C GLY A 61 9.01 -9.26 1.23
N GLY A 62 8.24 -9.32 2.33
CA GLY A 62 7.03 -8.52 2.50
C GLY A 62 7.37 -7.10 2.96
N GLY A 63 6.70 -6.08 2.43
CA GLY A 63 6.93 -4.69 2.84
C GLY A 63 8.33 -4.15 2.55
N ILE A 64 9.08 -4.77 1.63
CA ILE A 64 10.42 -4.34 1.24
C ILE A 64 10.63 -4.58 -0.25
N TRP A 65 11.33 -3.65 -0.90
CA TRP A 65 11.78 -3.85 -2.28
C TRP A 65 12.76 -5.02 -2.34
N SER A 66 12.34 -6.10 -2.98
CA SER A 66 13.14 -7.31 -3.15
C SER A 66 13.27 -7.66 -4.63
N THR A 67 14.37 -8.33 -4.99
CA THR A 67 14.60 -8.77 -6.38
C THR A 67 14.50 -10.28 -6.45
N ILE A 68 13.63 -10.75 -7.34
CA ILE A 68 13.46 -12.16 -7.67
C ILE A 68 13.88 -12.44 -9.11
N ILE A 69 14.04 -13.73 -9.41
CA ILE A 69 14.25 -14.24 -10.77
C ILE A 69 13.05 -15.13 -11.12
N LEU A 70 12.35 -14.74 -12.18
CA LEU A 70 11.28 -15.51 -12.81
C LEU A 70 11.85 -16.26 -14.01
N GLY A 71 11.70 -17.57 -14.05
CA GLY A 71 12.06 -18.40 -15.21
C GLY A 71 10.88 -19.22 -15.72
N ALA A 72 10.93 -19.67 -16.97
CA ALA A 72 9.81 -20.42 -17.56
C ALA A 72 10.23 -21.78 -18.14
N LYS A 73 9.43 -22.83 -17.90
CA LYS A 73 9.62 -24.16 -18.53
C LYS A 73 9.00 -24.26 -19.93
N SER A 74 8.03 -23.40 -20.22
CA SER A 74 7.27 -23.29 -21.47
C SER A 74 7.04 -21.80 -21.73
N ASP A 75 6.75 -21.43 -22.98
CA ASP A 75 6.39 -20.04 -23.31
C ASP A 75 5.09 -19.67 -22.56
N LEU A 76 5.11 -18.56 -21.83
CA LEU A 76 3.99 -18.14 -20.99
C LEU A 76 3.94 -16.63 -20.81
N SER A 77 2.74 -16.13 -20.47
CA SER A 77 2.54 -14.77 -19.98
C SER A 77 2.37 -14.81 -18.46
N VAL A 78 2.93 -13.83 -17.74
CA VAL A 78 2.90 -13.71 -16.28
C VAL A 78 2.33 -12.36 -15.88
N TYR A 79 1.18 -12.35 -15.22
CA TYR A 79 0.64 -11.15 -14.59
C TYR A 79 1.09 -11.07 -13.13
N ILE A 80 1.81 -10.00 -12.81
CA ILE A 80 2.25 -9.63 -11.46
C ILE A 80 1.33 -8.49 -10.98
N PRO A 81 0.42 -8.74 -10.02
CA PRO A 81 -0.53 -7.73 -9.54
C PRO A 81 0.02 -6.84 -8.42
N TYR A 82 1.35 -6.69 -8.33
CA TYR A 82 2.03 -5.95 -7.27
C TYR A 82 2.90 -4.85 -7.88
N PHE A 83 3.29 -3.88 -7.05
CA PHE A 83 4.22 -2.86 -7.48
C PHE A 83 5.54 -3.49 -7.92
N ILE A 84 6.02 -3.08 -9.09
CA ILE A 84 7.35 -3.41 -9.59
C ILE A 84 8.14 -2.13 -9.83
N GLN A 85 9.46 -2.24 -9.88
CA GLN A 85 10.30 -1.18 -10.43
C GLN A 85 10.55 -1.48 -11.90
N ASP A 86 10.07 -0.62 -12.80
CA ASP A 86 10.29 -0.81 -14.22
C ASP A 86 11.79 -0.61 -14.54
N PRO A 87 12.45 -1.56 -15.23
CA PRO A 87 13.90 -1.51 -15.43
C PRO A 87 14.36 -0.42 -16.40
N GLY A 88 13.44 0.23 -17.12
CA GLY A 88 13.73 1.34 -18.02
C GLY A 88 13.69 2.69 -17.31
N SER A 89 12.50 3.03 -16.82
CA SER A 89 12.19 4.28 -16.14
C SER A 89 12.71 4.36 -14.71
N LEU A 90 12.97 3.21 -14.07
CA LEU A 90 13.34 3.05 -12.66
C LEU A 90 12.28 3.52 -11.66
N ARG A 91 11.07 3.80 -12.12
CA ARG A 91 9.94 4.21 -11.27
C ARG A 91 9.14 3.01 -10.82
N ALA A 92 8.40 3.20 -9.72
CA ALA A 92 7.40 2.24 -9.29
C ALA A 92 6.24 2.21 -10.31
N GLN A 93 5.79 1.00 -10.61
CA GLN A 93 4.69 0.72 -11.53
C GLN A 93 3.71 -0.26 -10.88
N ASN A 94 2.42 0.06 -10.93
CA ASN A 94 1.30 -0.73 -10.42
C ASN A 94 1.03 -1.95 -11.32
N GLY A 95 1.75 -3.04 -11.05
CA GLY A 95 1.62 -4.30 -11.77
C GLY A 95 2.20 -4.29 -13.18
N THR A 96 2.36 -5.49 -13.74
CA THR A 96 2.83 -5.68 -15.13
C THR A 96 2.47 -7.06 -15.66
N VAL A 97 2.53 -7.23 -16.97
CA VAL A 97 2.49 -8.54 -17.63
C VAL A 97 3.81 -8.76 -18.38
N LEU A 98 4.45 -9.90 -18.10
CA LEU A 98 5.72 -10.29 -18.73
C LEU A 98 5.49 -11.50 -19.65
N GLU A 99 6.07 -11.44 -20.84
CA GLU A 99 6.20 -12.60 -21.73
C GLU A 99 7.56 -13.26 -21.44
N ILE A 100 7.55 -14.54 -21.07
CA ILE A 100 8.78 -15.28 -20.75
C ILE A 100 8.83 -16.53 -21.62
N SER A 101 9.84 -16.63 -22.47
CA SER A 101 10.03 -17.81 -23.33
C SER A 101 10.61 -18.98 -22.54
N ALA A 102 10.38 -20.20 -23.01
CA ALA A 102 10.92 -21.40 -22.38
C ALA A 102 12.45 -21.34 -22.24
N GLY A 103 12.94 -21.46 -21.01
CA GLY A 103 14.36 -21.41 -20.65
C GLY A 103 14.93 -20.00 -20.46
N GLU A 104 14.13 -18.95 -20.62
CA GLU A 104 14.53 -17.58 -20.28
C GLU A 104 14.29 -17.28 -18.80
N GLU A 105 15.04 -16.29 -18.32
CA GLU A 105 14.94 -15.76 -16.96
C GLU A 105 14.83 -14.23 -17.02
N VAL A 106 13.95 -13.68 -16.19
CA VAL A 106 13.73 -12.24 -16.03
C VAL A 106 13.90 -11.89 -14.57
N SER A 107 14.72 -10.86 -14.31
CA SER A 107 14.87 -10.31 -12.96
C SER A 107 13.79 -9.26 -12.72
N VAL A 108 13.07 -9.37 -11.61
CA VAL A 108 11.98 -8.46 -11.23
C VAL A 108 12.25 -7.91 -9.84
N SER A 109 12.35 -6.59 -9.74
CA SER A 109 12.27 -5.89 -8.46
C SER A 109 10.81 -5.54 -8.18
N TRP A 110 10.30 -5.97 -7.04
CA TRP A 110 8.91 -5.79 -6.64
C TRP A 110 8.78 -5.34 -5.20
N LEU A 111 7.60 -4.81 -4.87
CA LEU A 111 7.19 -4.45 -3.54
C LEU A 111 5.92 -5.23 -3.21
N LEU A 112 6.06 -6.19 -2.29
CA LEU A 112 4.97 -7.04 -1.84
C LEU A 112 4.26 -6.44 -0.62
N PRO A 113 3.00 -6.82 -0.37
CA PRO A 113 2.27 -6.42 0.82
C PRO A 113 3.05 -6.61 2.13
N PRO A 114 2.97 -5.66 3.09
CA PRO A 114 3.64 -5.75 4.38
C PRO A 114 2.90 -6.65 5.38
N ARG A 115 1.57 -6.78 5.26
CA ARG A 115 0.73 -7.50 6.24
C ARG A 115 0.07 -8.75 5.68
N ASN A 116 -0.11 -8.83 4.36
CA ASN A 116 -0.62 -10.03 3.70
C ASN A 116 0.52 -10.87 3.15
N SER A 117 0.78 -12.02 3.78
CA SER A 117 1.89 -12.89 3.37
C SER A 117 1.55 -13.78 2.18
N ASP A 118 0.28 -13.93 1.83
CA ASP A 118 -0.17 -14.74 0.70
C ASP A 118 -0.07 -13.94 -0.60
N VAL A 119 0.90 -14.33 -1.43
CA VAL A 119 1.26 -13.61 -2.66
C VAL A 119 0.89 -14.46 -3.87
N VAL A 120 0.21 -13.86 -4.84
CA VAL A 120 -0.26 -14.55 -6.05
C VAL A 120 0.33 -13.95 -7.33
N ILE A 121 0.76 -14.84 -8.22
CA ILE A 121 1.11 -14.48 -9.60
C ILE A 121 0.19 -15.26 -10.53
N LEU A 122 -0.39 -14.58 -11.51
CA LEU A 122 -1.30 -15.19 -12.47
C LEU A 122 -0.50 -15.62 -13.71
N VAL A 123 -0.69 -16.86 -14.15
CA VAL A 123 0.01 -17.47 -15.28
C VAL A 123 -1.01 -17.79 -16.37
N GLY A 124 -0.69 -17.38 -17.60
CA GLY A 124 -1.55 -17.48 -18.76
C GLY A 124 -0.82 -18.01 -19.99
N GLN A 125 -1.59 -18.30 -21.04
CA GLN A 125 -1.05 -18.64 -22.35
C GLN A 125 -0.21 -17.49 -22.92
N PRO A 126 0.85 -17.76 -23.68
CA PRO A 126 1.70 -16.73 -24.26
C PRO A 126 0.91 -15.80 -25.18
N GLY A 127 1.23 -14.50 -25.14
CA GLY A 127 0.52 -13.45 -25.86
C GLY A 127 -0.84 -13.07 -25.27
N ARG A 128 -1.15 -13.45 -24.02
CA ARG A 128 -2.39 -13.08 -23.34
C ARG A 128 -2.40 -11.59 -22.98
N SER A 129 -3.41 -10.87 -23.46
CA SER A 129 -3.54 -9.42 -23.26
C SER A 129 -4.55 -8.99 -22.20
N ASN A 130 -5.44 -9.87 -21.75
CA ASN A 130 -6.53 -9.54 -20.83
C ASN A 130 -6.49 -10.49 -19.63
N TRP A 131 -6.67 -9.98 -18.41
CA TRP A 131 -6.49 -10.72 -17.16
C TRP A 131 -7.61 -10.44 -16.17
N PRO A 132 -8.07 -11.46 -15.42
CA PRO A 132 -9.04 -11.22 -14.36
C PRO A 132 -8.36 -10.48 -13.20
N THR A 133 -9.14 -9.69 -12.49
CA THR A 133 -8.71 -9.07 -11.24
C THR A 133 -9.80 -9.20 -10.16
N ARG A 134 -9.39 -9.01 -8.91
CA ARG A 134 -10.27 -9.02 -7.74
C ARG A 134 -11.11 -7.74 -7.64
N ALA A 135 -12.17 -7.75 -6.84
CA ALA A 135 -12.88 -6.55 -6.45
C ALA A 135 -12.02 -5.70 -5.50
N ALA A 136 -12.30 -4.40 -5.41
CA ALA A 136 -11.59 -3.51 -4.49
C ALA A 136 -11.70 -3.97 -3.03
N ASN A 137 -12.88 -4.42 -2.62
CA ASN A 137 -13.20 -4.77 -1.24
C ASN A 137 -12.80 -6.20 -0.81
N GLU A 138 -12.20 -7.01 -1.69
CA GLU A 138 -11.76 -8.38 -1.36
C GLU A 138 -10.24 -8.54 -1.56
N SER A 139 -9.63 -9.50 -0.88
CA SER A 139 -8.23 -9.91 -1.06
C SER A 139 -8.07 -10.90 -2.22
N TRP A 140 -6.83 -11.11 -2.69
CA TRP A 140 -6.56 -12.16 -3.70
C TRP A 140 -6.94 -13.58 -3.23
N MET A 141 -6.85 -13.85 -1.93
CA MET A 141 -7.23 -15.14 -1.35
C MET A 141 -8.75 -15.36 -1.40
N GLU A 142 -9.53 -14.36 -1.02
CA GLU A 142 -10.99 -14.40 -1.07
C GLU A 142 -11.48 -14.55 -2.51
N TRP A 143 -10.90 -13.74 -3.41
CA TRP A 143 -11.16 -13.84 -4.85
C TRP A 143 -10.86 -15.24 -5.39
N ALA A 144 -9.72 -15.83 -5.04
CA ALA A 144 -9.34 -17.16 -5.52
C ALA A 144 -10.15 -18.30 -4.91
N ALA A 145 -10.75 -18.12 -3.73
CA ALA A 145 -11.59 -19.13 -3.09
C ALA A 145 -12.91 -19.33 -3.83
N ASN A 146 -13.46 -18.28 -4.44
CA ASN A 146 -14.73 -18.31 -5.16
C ASN A 146 -14.59 -18.17 -6.68
N MET A 147 -13.41 -17.72 -7.17
CA MET A 147 -13.08 -17.44 -8.58
C MET A 147 -14.20 -16.71 -9.34
N THR A 148 -14.90 -15.81 -8.65
CA THR A 148 -15.91 -14.95 -9.26
C THR A 148 -15.21 -13.77 -9.93
N HIS A 149 -15.44 -13.59 -11.23
CA HIS A 149 -14.86 -12.47 -11.98
C HIS A 149 -15.55 -11.16 -11.59
N SER A 150 -14.83 -10.28 -10.89
CA SER A 150 -15.32 -8.99 -10.38
C SER A 150 -14.67 -7.78 -11.07
N GLY A 151 -13.56 -7.97 -11.78
CA GLY A 151 -12.98 -6.97 -12.67
C GLY A 151 -11.98 -7.56 -13.67
N ALA A 152 -11.40 -6.71 -14.51
CA ALA A 152 -10.35 -7.12 -15.44
C ALA A 152 -9.37 -5.99 -15.78
N VAL A 153 -8.18 -6.40 -16.22
CA VAL A 153 -7.14 -5.51 -16.74
C VAL A 153 -6.66 -5.96 -18.10
N GLU A 154 -6.25 -5.01 -18.93
CA GLU A 154 -5.59 -5.27 -20.21
C GLU A 154 -4.18 -4.69 -20.27
N VAL A 155 -3.32 -5.37 -21.03
CA VAL A 155 -1.95 -4.95 -21.29
C VAL A 155 -1.95 -3.71 -22.17
N ALA A 156 -1.34 -2.64 -21.66
CA ALA A 156 -1.22 -1.35 -22.32
C ALA A 156 0.25 -0.98 -22.58
N MET A 157 0.47 -0.03 -23.49
CA MET A 157 1.80 0.54 -23.67
C MET A 157 2.26 1.24 -22.38
N ASN A 158 3.56 1.16 -22.09
CA ASN A 158 4.12 1.90 -20.96
C ASN A 158 3.96 3.41 -21.20
N GLY A 159 3.41 4.11 -20.21
CA GLY A 159 3.19 5.56 -20.25
C GLY A 159 4.41 6.40 -19.88
N ASP A 160 5.45 5.79 -19.30
CA ASP A 160 6.69 6.47 -18.94
C ASP A 160 7.66 6.55 -20.12
N GLU A 161 8.28 7.73 -20.29
CA GLU A 161 9.41 7.87 -21.21
C GLU A 161 10.55 6.93 -20.79
N GLY A 162 10.98 6.07 -21.73
CA GLY A 162 12.03 5.08 -21.48
C GLY A 162 11.55 3.82 -20.75
N GLY A 163 10.27 3.70 -20.40
CA GLY A 163 9.71 2.52 -19.75
C GLY A 163 9.77 1.28 -20.65
N LEU A 164 10.02 0.10 -20.06
CA LEU A 164 10.25 -1.15 -20.81
C LEU A 164 9.11 -2.15 -20.66
N TRP A 165 8.48 -2.21 -19.50
CA TRP A 165 7.42 -3.18 -19.23
C TRP A 165 6.03 -2.57 -19.41
N PRO A 166 5.05 -3.32 -19.91
CA PRO A 166 3.74 -2.77 -20.21
C PRO A 166 3.02 -2.31 -18.94
N TRP A 167 2.17 -1.30 -19.10
CA TRP A 167 1.21 -0.89 -18.06
C TRP A 167 -0.05 -1.76 -18.13
N LEU A 168 -0.93 -1.56 -17.15
CA LEU A 168 -2.22 -2.20 -17.07
C LEU A 168 -3.32 -1.14 -17.06
N ASN A 169 -4.30 -1.29 -17.94
CA ASN A 169 -5.50 -0.47 -17.96
C ASN A 169 -6.71 -1.31 -17.55
N HIS A 170 -7.77 -0.65 -17.09
CA HIS A 170 -9.06 -1.30 -16.87
C HIS A 170 -9.57 -1.95 -18.16
N SER A 171 -10.14 -3.15 -18.03
CA SER A 171 -10.78 -3.88 -19.12
C SER A 171 -12.15 -4.39 -18.67
N GLU A 172 -13.07 -4.53 -19.63
CA GLU A 172 -14.36 -5.23 -19.44
C GLU A 172 -14.24 -6.73 -19.75
N ASN A 173 -13.08 -7.18 -20.24
CA ASN A 173 -12.81 -8.55 -20.63
C ASN A 173 -11.74 -9.13 -19.71
N ASP A 174 -12.09 -10.14 -18.93
CA ASP A 174 -11.16 -10.83 -18.02
C ASP A 174 -10.19 -11.80 -18.73
N GLY A 175 -10.42 -12.08 -20.02
CA GLY A 175 -9.62 -13.02 -20.78
C GLY A 175 -9.80 -14.49 -20.37
N GLY A 176 -10.73 -14.82 -19.47
CA GLY A 176 -11.06 -16.16 -19.01
C GLY A 176 -10.09 -16.76 -17.97
N GLU A 177 -10.13 -18.09 -17.83
CA GLU A 177 -9.38 -18.84 -16.81
C GLU A 177 -7.86 -18.56 -16.81
N VAL A 178 -7.27 -18.56 -15.62
CA VAL A 178 -5.83 -18.38 -15.37
C VAL A 178 -5.33 -19.44 -14.39
N SER A 179 -4.03 -19.73 -14.46
CA SER A 179 -3.34 -20.57 -13.47
C SER A 179 -2.78 -19.69 -12.35
N LEU A 180 -3.00 -20.06 -11.08
CA LEU A 180 -2.52 -19.27 -9.94
C LEU A 180 -1.23 -19.85 -9.35
N ARG A 181 -0.20 -19.03 -9.23
CA ARG A 181 1.06 -19.36 -8.57
C ARG A 181 1.14 -18.63 -7.23
N TRP A 182 0.90 -19.38 -6.16
CA TRP A 182 0.99 -18.88 -4.79
C TRP A 182 2.42 -18.94 -4.24
N LEU A 183 2.74 -17.93 -3.45
CA LEU A 183 3.98 -17.72 -2.72
C LEU A 183 3.65 -17.23 -1.31
N THR A 184 4.60 -17.34 -0.41
CA THR A 184 4.50 -16.76 0.93
C THR A 184 5.63 -15.77 1.11
N SER A 185 5.31 -14.51 1.39
CA SER A 185 6.29 -13.49 1.74
C SER A 185 6.64 -13.54 3.22
N ILE A 186 7.83 -13.06 3.55
CA ILE A 186 8.30 -12.92 4.93
C ILE A 186 8.71 -11.46 5.12
N ARG A 187 8.07 -10.76 6.05
CA ARG A 187 8.46 -9.40 6.40
C ARG A 187 9.75 -9.45 7.25
N PRO A 188 10.76 -8.61 6.95
CA PRO A 188 11.90 -8.43 7.83
C PRO A 188 11.47 -7.99 9.23
N GLN A 189 12.29 -8.31 10.23
CA GLN A 189 12.04 -7.97 11.63
C GLN A 189 13.35 -7.65 12.34
N ARG A 190 13.33 -6.65 13.21
CA ARG A 190 14.46 -6.29 14.06
C ARG A 190 14.71 -7.37 15.12
N THR A 191 15.97 -7.75 15.27
CA THR A 191 16.36 -8.81 16.22
C THR A 191 16.46 -8.36 17.67
N ASP A 192 16.46 -7.04 17.91
CA ASP A 192 16.57 -6.43 19.24
C ASP A 192 15.22 -6.23 19.93
N LEU A 193 14.10 -6.48 19.23
CA LEU A 193 12.75 -6.28 19.71
C LEU A 193 11.99 -7.59 19.91
N ASN A 194 10.90 -7.54 20.66
CA ASN A 194 10.00 -8.66 20.89
C ASN A 194 8.52 -8.30 20.57
N MET A 195 7.61 -9.26 20.77
CA MET A 195 6.18 -9.06 20.43
C MET A 195 5.52 -7.93 21.22
N ASP A 196 5.91 -7.72 22.48
CA ASP A 196 5.40 -6.64 23.32
C ASP A 196 5.90 -5.25 22.86
N GLU A 197 6.88 -5.21 21.97
CA GLU A 197 7.45 -3.99 21.36
C GLU A 197 7.02 -3.83 19.89
N GLY A 198 6.13 -4.70 19.39
CA GLY A 198 5.64 -4.66 18.01
C GLY A 198 6.63 -5.15 16.95
N VAL A 199 7.48 -6.15 17.27
CA VAL A 199 8.54 -6.65 16.37
C VAL A 199 8.06 -7.03 14.96
N ASP A 200 6.81 -7.47 14.80
CA ASP A 200 6.24 -7.85 13.50
C ASP A 200 6.05 -6.66 12.54
N ALA A 201 6.13 -5.43 13.03
CA ALA A 201 6.04 -4.19 12.26
C ALA A 201 7.25 -3.27 12.54
N SER A 202 8.44 -3.87 12.64
CA SER A 202 9.67 -3.18 13.06
C SER A 202 10.76 -3.02 12.00
N ASP A 203 10.54 -3.54 10.80
CA ASP A 203 11.51 -3.49 9.71
C ASP A 203 10.78 -3.62 8.36
N GLY A 204 11.51 -3.35 7.28
CA GLY A 204 10.99 -3.21 5.92
C GLY A 204 11.48 -1.92 5.26
N TRP A 205 10.81 -1.51 4.19
CA TRP A 205 11.10 -0.22 3.55
C TRP A 205 10.55 0.96 4.38
N ILE A 206 9.39 0.76 4.98
CA ILE A 206 8.82 1.59 6.05
C ILE A 206 8.19 0.65 7.10
N ASP A 207 8.07 1.13 8.34
CA ASP A 207 7.54 0.35 9.44
C ASP A 207 6.98 1.23 10.55
N GLY A 208 6.02 0.70 11.31
CA GLY A 208 5.39 1.41 12.42
C GLY A 208 6.28 1.62 13.63
N ARG A 209 7.35 0.81 13.81
CA ARG A 209 8.30 1.00 14.91
C ARG A 209 9.09 2.28 14.73
N SER A 210 9.51 2.59 13.52
CA SER A 210 10.16 3.85 13.18
C SER A 210 9.28 5.05 13.51
N VAL A 211 7.96 4.96 13.25
CA VAL A 211 6.99 5.99 13.65
C VAL A 211 6.91 6.10 15.17
N TYR A 212 6.81 4.99 15.89
CA TYR A 212 6.77 4.96 17.34
C TYR A 212 8.03 5.61 17.95
N GLU A 213 9.21 5.31 17.41
CA GLU A 213 10.48 5.88 17.87
C GLU A 213 10.57 7.38 17.59
N TRP A 214 9.99 7.86 16.48
CA TRP A 214 9.82 9.30 16.24
C TRP A 214 8.92 9.96 17.26
N VAL A 215 7.74 9.38 17.56
CA VAL A 215 6.83 9.93 18.57
C VAL A 215 7.52 9.95 19.94
N GLN A 216 8.15 8.84 20.34
CA GLN A 216 8.91 8.75 21.59
C GLN A 216 9.98 9.84 21.68
N PHE A 217 10.75 10.04 20.61
CA PHE A 217 11.80 11.05 20.56
C PHE A 217 11.25 12.47 20.67
N ILE A 218 10.24 12.82 19.87
CA ILE A 218 9.67 14.17 19.83
C ILE A 218 8.99 14.51 21.17
N THR A 219 8.35 13.54 21.81
CA THR A 219 7.61 13.75 23.08
C THR A 219 8.43 13.49 24.35
N ASP A 220 9.75 13.32 24.28
CA ASP A 220 10.57 13.00 25.46
C ASP A 220 10.63 14.17 26.46
N GLU A 221 9.82 14.07 27.53
CA GLU A 221 9.75 15.05 28.63
C GLU A 221 10.92 14.97 29.62
N THR A 222 11.93 14.11 29.39
CA THR A 222 13.10 14.02 30.26
C THR A 222 13.79 15.38 30.37
N PRO A 223 14.00 15.94 31.59
CA PRO A 223 14.59 17.26 31.73
C PRO A 223 16.01 17.34 31.15
N ASP A 224 16.24 18.34 30.30
CA ASP A 224 17.56 18.73 29.81
C ASP A 224 17.87 20.18 30.22
N PRO A 225 18.72 20.40 31.25
CA PRO A 225 19.10 21.75 31.67
C PRO A 225 19.92 22.53 30.64
N THR A 226 20.37 21.90 29.56
CA THR A 226 21.11 22.54 28.47
C THR A 226 20.20 23.00 27.33
N ASP A 227 19.00 22.45 27.25
CA ASP A 227 17.92 22.98 26.42
C ASP A 227 17.29 24.19 27.11
N LEU A 228 17.42 25.37 26.48
CA LEU A 228 16.85 26.62 27.00
C LEU A 228 15.52 26.97 26.33
N ALA A 229 15.05 26.15 25.40
CA ALA A 229 13.84 26.35 24.62
C ALA A 229 12.62 25.84 25.38
N ASP A 230 12.62 24.56 25.79
CA ASP A 230 11.55 23.91 26.54
C ASP A 230 12.03 23.17 27.81
N GLY A 231 13.35 22.98 27.95
CA GLY A 231 13.99 22.28 29.07
C GLY A 231 13.83 20.76 29.05
N ALA A 232 13.50 20.17 27.91
CA ALA A 232 13.32 18.74 27.69
C ALA A 232 14.33 18.20 26.67
N LYS A 233 14.35 16.88 26.46
CA LYS A 233 15.16 16.25 25.40
C LYS A 233 14.45 16.17 24.06
N GLY A 234 13.12 16.13 24.09
CA GLY A 234 12.27 16.15 22.90
C GLY A 234 12.09 17.57 22.35
N TYR A 235 11.06 17.74 21.53
CA TYR A 235 10.66 19.02 20.95
C TYR A 235 9.22 19.32 21.37
N LEU A 236 9.07 19.86 22.57
CA LEU A 236 7.79 20.14 23.22
C LEU A 236 7.33 21.57 22.92
N ASP A 237 6.18 21.95 23.45
CA ASP A 237 5.69 23.33 23.47
C ASP A 237 5.61 24.00 22.09
N ARG A 238 5.33 23.20 21.05
CA ARG A 238 5.32 23.58 19.62
C ARG A 238 4.10 24.40 19.20
N TRP A 239 3.50 25.17 20.11
CA TRP A 239 2.42 26.09 19.76
C TRP A 239 2.96 27.36 19.09
N ILE A 240 2.16 27.97 18.23
CA ILE A 240 2.52 29.19 17.52
C ILE A 240 2.68 30.38 18.47
N GLY A 241 3.57 31.30 18.14
CA GLY A 241 3.69 32.54 18.91
C GLY A 241 4.96 33.34 18.62
N ASN A 242 4.83 34.66 18.68
CA ASN A 242 5.97 35.57 18.50
C ASN A 242 7.00 35.35 19.62
N GLY A 243 8.14 34.74 19.27
CA GLY A 243 9.24 34.51 20.20
C GLY A 243 9.04 33.33 21.14
N ASN A 244 8.27 32.30 20.73
CA ASN A 244 8.32 30.99 21.37
C ASN A 244 9.64 30.27 20.98
N PRO A 245 10.60 30.10 21.90
CA PRO A 245 11.87 29.48 21.56
C PRO A 245 11.74 28.00 21.20
N ALA A 246 10.82 27.27 21.83
CA ALA A 246 10.60 25.84 21.59
C ALA A 246 10.07 25.59 20.17
N TYR A 247 9.12 26.41 19.73
CA TYR A 247 8.60 26.37 18.36
C TYR A 247 9.69 26.67 17.32
N GLU A 248 10.53 27.68 17.55
CA GLU A 248 11.65 28.01 16.64
C GLU A 248 12.74 26.94 16.62
N ASP A 249 13.02 26.30 17.76
CA ASP A 249 13.99 25.22 17.85
C ASP A 249 13.50 23.96 17.10
N ALA A 250 12.22 23.59 17.30
CA ALA A 250 11.58 22.52 16.55
C ALA A 250 11.61 22.78 15.03
N ILE A 251 11.33 24.01 14.59
CA ILE A 251 11.41 24.38 13.17
C ILE A 251 12.80 24.11 12.60
N LEU A 252 13.85 24.55 13.29
CA LEU A 252 15.24 24.36 12.85
C LEU A 252 15.62 22.88 12.80
N TYR A 253 15.18 22.09 13.78
CA TYR A 253 15.46 20.66 13.79
C TYR A 253 14.79 19.94 12.62
N PHE A 254 13.48 20.10 12.42
CA PHE A 254 12.76 19.40 11.37
C PHE A 254 13.11 19.90 9.95
N GLU A 255 13.49 21.17 9.79
CA GLU A 255 14.12 21.66 8.56
C GLU A 255 15.41 20.87 8.25
N GLY A 256 16.24 20.65 9.28
CA GLY A 256 17.46 19.84 9.19
C GLY A 256 17.16 18.39 8.80
N VAL A 257 16.19 17.74 9.45
CA VAL A 257 15.79 16.36 9.17
C VAL A 257 15.38 16.17 7.70
N LEU A 258 14.47 17.01 7.20
CA LEU A 258 14.03 16.92 5.79
C LEU A 258 15.18 17.19 4.82
N SER A 259 16.08 18.10 5.16
CA SER A 259 17.28 18.38 4.35
C SER A 259 18.25 17.21 4.33
N ASP A 260 18.42 16.50 5.45
CA ASP A 260 19.28 15.32 5.57
C ASP A 260 18.72 14.11 4.82
N PHE A 261 17.39 14.05 4.61
CA PHE A 261 16.78 13.11 3.65
C PHE A 261 17.09 13.44 2.18
N GLY A 262 17.77 14.56 1.91
CA GLY A 262 18.13 15.01 0.56
C GLY A 262 17.01 15.74 -0.16
N LEU A 263 15.97 16.17 0.56
CA LEU A 263 14.89 16.97 0.01
C LEU A 263 15.32 18.44 -0.13
N ARG A 264 14.77 19.13 -1.12
CA ARG A 264 14.82 20.59 -1.15
C ARG A 264 13.88 21.09 -0.06
N THR A 265 14.40 21.56 1.05
CA THR A 265 13.58 21.99 2.20
C THR A 265 13.34 23.50 2.18
N GLU A 266 12.11 23.90 2.47
CA GLU A 266 11.69 25.29 2.56
C GLU A 266 10.85 25.52 3.82
N VAL A 267 11.20 26.59 4.54
CA VAL A 267 10.49 27.06 5.74
C VAL A 267 9.61 28.24 5.34
N HIS A 268 8.31 28.01 5.24
CA HIS A 268 7.32 28.99 4.79
C HIS A 268 6.81 29.79 5.98
N ARG A 269 7.36 31.00 6.18
CA ARG A 269 6.92 31.90 7.25
C ARG A 269 5.82 32.83 6.77
N PHE A 270 4.69 32.85 7.48
CA PHE A 270 3.55 33.68 7.15
C PHE A 270 2.92 34.30 8.40
N GLN A 271 2.19 35.40 8.20
CA GLN A 271 1.56 36.15 9.28
C GLN A 271 0.07 35.80 9.36
N ALA A 272 -0.38 35.36 10.54
CA ALA A 272 -1.78 35.13 10.85
C ALA A 272 -2.22 36.08 11.97
N GLY A 273 -2.94 37.13 11.59
CA GLY A 273 -3.27 38.24 12.49
C GLY A 273 -2.02 38.93 13.03
N THR A 274 -1.76 38.82 14.33
CA THR A 274 -0.56 39.38 14.99
C THR A 274 0.53 38.36 15.27
N LEU A 275 0.29 37.08 15.00
CA LEU A 275 1.23 35.99 15.23
C LEU A 275 1.91 35.60 13.90
N TRP A 276 3.13 35.09 14.00
CA TRP A 276 3.80 34.39 12.91
C TRP A 276 3.63 32.88 13.11
N ALA A 277 3.38 32.19 12.00
CA ALA A 277 3.32 30.74 11.90
C ALA A 277 4.21 30.28 10.74
N VAL A 278 4.54 29.00 10.73
CA VAL A 278 5.58 28.44 9.86
C VAL A 278 5.16 27.07 9.37
N ASN A 279 5.17 26.82 8.06
CA ASN A 279 5.15 25.45 7.56
C ASN A 279 6.58 24.99 7.24
N ILE A 280 6.87 23.72 7.46
CA ILE A 280 8.17 23.12 7.14
C ILE A 280 7.93 22.07 6.06
N CYS A 281 8.41 22.33 4.85
CA CYS A 281 8.11 21.49 3.70
C CYS A 281 9.38 21.00 3.01
N GLY A 282 9.44 19.70 2.72
CA GLY A 282 10.47 19.07 1.90
C GLY A 282 9.91 18.71 0.52
N TYR A 283 10.66 19.05 -0.53
CA TYR A 283 10.27 18.82 -1.93
C TYR A 283 11.26 17.88 -2.61
N LYS A 284 10.74 16.92 -3.37
CA LYS A 284 11.52 16.16 -4.34
C LYS A 284 10.86 16.28 -5.72
N ASP A 285 11.56 16.94 -6.63
CA ASP A 285 11.03 17.26 -7.96
C ASP A 285 10.68 16.00 -8.75
N GLY A 286 9.50 16.00 -9.35
CA GLY A 286 9.02 14.95 -10.24
C GLY A 286 9.81 14.92 -11.53
N THR A 287 10.01 13.72 -12.07
CA THR A 287 10.83 13.52 -13.28
C THR A 287 10.02 13.58 -14.59
N VAL A 288 8.69 13.61 -14.52
CA VAL A 288 7.78 13.67 -15.69
C VAL A 288 6.86 14.89 -15.61
N PHE A 289 6.25 15.09 -14.45
CA PHE A 289 5.30 16.18 -14.17
C PHE A 289 5.78 16.99 -12.96
N PRO A 290 6.89 17.75 -13.06
CA PRO A 290 7.45 18.49 -11.93
C PRO A 290 6.50 19.58 -11.39
N ASP A 291 5.59 20.09 -12.22
CA ASP A 291 4.59 21.10 -11.85
C ASP A 291 3.29 20.48 -11.31
N GLU A 292 3.18 19.14 -11.26
CA GLU A 292 2.10 18.42 -10.59
C GLU A 292 2.61 17.89 -9.25
N TRP A 293 2.02 18.35 -8.15
CA TRP A 293 2.47 18.05 -6.79
C TRP A 293 1.54 17.05 -6.13
N LEU A 294 2.12 16.02 -5.53
CA LEU A 294 1.40 15.09 -4.66
C LEU A 294 1.91 15.27 -3.24
N VAL A 295 1.00 15.66 -2.35
CA VAL A 295 1.36 16.27 -1.07
C VAL A 295 0.96 15.35 0.09
N PHE A 296 1.91 15.07 0.97
CA PHE A 296 1.66 14.51 2.31
C PHE A 296 1.66 15.63 3.33
N GLY A 297 0.72 15.58 4.27
CA GLY A 297 0.63 16.56 5.33
C GLY A 297 0.17 15.96 6.65
N GLY A 298 0.66 16.59 7.72
CA GLY A 298 0.23 16.41 9.09
C GLY A 298 0.69 17.63 9.87
N HIS A 299 -0.14 18.15 10.75
CA HIS A 299 0.25 19.32 11.52
C HIS A 299 1.27 18.96 12.60
N PHE A 300 2.20 19.87 12.85
CA PHE A 300 3.25 19.71 13.85
C PHE A 300 3.05 20.60 15.07
N ASP A 301 2.24 21.64 14.95
CA ASP A 301 1.82 22.38 16.12
C ASP A 301 0.96 21.51 17.02
N ILE A 302 0.87 21.96 18.27
CA ILE A 302 0.10 21.31 19.32
C ILE A 302 -0.88 22.31 19.90
N ALA A 303 -2.02 21.82 20.37
CA ALA A 303 -3.04 22.64 21.02
C ALA A 303 -2.42 23.55 22.13
N PRO A 304 -2.49 24.89 21.99
CA PRO A 304 -1.92 25.81 22.98
C PRO A 304 -2.71 25.82 24.28
N TYR A 305 -2.12 26.28 25.38
CA TYR A 305 -2.87 26.50 26.61
C TYR A 305 -3.87 27.66 26.49
N ALA A 306 -5.13 27.36 26.15
CA ALA A 306 -6.19 28.37 26.03
C ALA A 306 -6.70 28.90 27.39
N THR A 307 -6.56 28.10 28.46
CA THR A 307 -6.92 28.49 29.83
C THR A 307 -5.80 28.14 30.81
N PRO A 308 -5.22 29.10 31.57
CA PRO A 308 -4.11 28.82 32.49
C PRO A 308 -4.50 27.96 33.71
N THR A 309 -5.77 27.54 33.81
CA THR A 309 -6.21 26.62 34.85
C THR A 309 -5.58 25.24 34.75
N SER A 310 -5.20 24.78 33.55
CA SER A 310 -4.44 23.53 33.36
C SER A 310 -3.02 23.57 33.92
N LEU A 311 -2.46 24.76 34.16
CA LEU A 311 -1.14 24.94 34.80
C LEU A 311 -1.22 24.87 36.34
N LEU A 312 -2.42 24.69 36.91
CA LEU A 312 -2.61 24.54 38.34
C LEU A 312 -2.62 23.06 38.74
N PRO A 313 -1.87 22.66 39.79
CA PRO A 313 -1.89 21.28 40.29
C PRO A 313 -3.32 20.80 40.60
N GLY A 314 -3.74 19.68 40.01
CA GLY A 314 -5.05 19.06 40.17
C GLY A 314 -6.14 19.53 39.18
N PHE A 315 -5.81 20.40 38.23
CA PHE A 315 -6.73 20.89 37.19
C PHE A 315 -6.23 20.61 35.76
N GLU A 316 -5.16 19.84 35.62
CA GLU A 316 -4.50 19.48 34.37
C GLU A 316 -5.51 18.91 33.36
N GLN A 317 -6.45 18.10 33.86
CA GLN A 317 -7.49 17.42 33.07
C GLN A 317 -8.72 18.26 32.72
N THR A 318 -8.79 19.50 33.19
CA THR A 318 -9.96 20.39 32.99
C THR A 318 -9.68 21.59 32.10
N GLY A 319 -8.42 21.77 31.68
CA GLY A 319 -8.03 22.81 30.73
C GLY A 319 -7.87 22.28 29.31
N TYR A 320 -7.57 23.20 28.39
CA TYR A 320 -7.23 22.94 27.00
C TYR A 320 -5.73 23.20 26.80
N GLY A 321 -5.08 22.34 26.02
CA GLY A 321 -3.68 22.44 25.60
C GLY A 321 -2.76 21.35 26.18
N THR A 322 -1.64 21.15 25.52
CA THR A 322 -0.65 20.11 25.84
C THR A 322 0.78 20.62 25.59
N ARG A 323 1.78 19.94 26.17
CA ARG A 323 3.21 20.18 25.87
C ARG A 323 3.73 19.24 24.79
N THR A 324 3.15 18.03 24.72
CA THR A 324 3.63 16.93 23.89
C THR A 324 2.82 16.78 22.62
N GLY A 325 1.48 16.71 22.75
CA GLY A 325 0.58 16.43 21.62
C GLY A 325 0.93 15.11 20.96
N ALA A 326 1.08 14.04 21.74
CA ALA A 326 1.62 12.77 21.26
C ALA A 326 0.70 12.15 20.18
N TYR A 327 -0.59 12.12 20.47
CA TYR A 327 -1.63 11.74 19.53
C TYR A 327 -1.92 12.85 18.53
N ASP A 328 -1.98 14.09 19.02
CA ASP A 328 -2.46 15.25 18.31
C ASP A 328 -1.41 16.40 18.29
N ASN A 329 -0.55 16.47 17.27
CA ASN A 329 -0.44 15.53 16.15
C ASN A 329 1.01 15.14 15.85
N THR A 330 1.76 14.85 16.93
CA THR A 330 3.10 14.27 16.79
C THR A 330 3.07 12.96 16.03
N ALA A 331 2.02 12.14 16.20
CA ALA A 331 1.81 10.92 15.43
C ALA A 331 1.76 11.19 13.91
N GLY A 332 0.94 12.15 13.45
CA GLY A 332 0.86 12.56 12.04
C GLY A 332 2.19 13.06 11.50
N SER A 333 2.83 13.98 12.22
CA SER A 333 4.17 14.48 11.90
C SER A 333 5.21 13.36 11.77
N ALA A 334 5.21 12.40 12.70
CA ALA A 334 6.12 11.25 12.67
C ALA A 334 5.89 10.33 11.45
N MET A 335 4.63 10.13 11.04
CA MET A 335 4.31 9.39 9.83
C MET A 335 4.76 10.16 8.56
N VAL A 336 4.59 11.48 8.51
CA VAL A 336 5.12 12.31 7.40
C VAL A 336 6.65 12.20 7.33
N LEU A 337 7.36 12.31 8.44
CA LEU A 337 8.82 12.16 8.48
C LEU A 337 9.29 10.77 8.04
N THR A 338 8.60 9.72 8.49
CA THR A 338 8.91 8.33 8.12
C THR A 338 8.71 8.08 6.62
N THR A 339 7.59 8.55 6.06
CA THR A 339 7.32 8.44 4.62
C THR A 339 8.29 9.29 3.79
N ALA A 340 8.61 10.51 4.22
CA ALA A 340 9.60 11.38 3.57
C ALA A 340 10.98 10.72 3.48
N GLY A 341 11.45 10.13 4.58
CA GLY A 341 12.72 9.41 4.62
C GLY A 341 12.78 8.27 3.61
N ALA A 342 11.72 7.47 3.49
CA ALA A 342 11.67 6.33 2.57
C ALA A 342 11.47 6.73 1.09
N LEU A 343 10.52 7.63 0.81
CA LEU A 343 10.18 8.03 -0.56
C LEU A 343 11.21 8.97 -1.18
N SER A 344 11.94 9.76 -0.38
CA SER A 344 13.06 10.59 -0.87
C SER A 344 14.11 9.80 -1.66
N GLN A 345 14.22 8.49 -1.42
CA GLN A 345 15.17 7.60 -2.11
C GLN A 345 14.69 7.12 -3.49
N PHE A 346 13.45 7.39 -3.89
CA PHE A 346 12.84 6.92 -5.14
C PHE A 346 12.42 8.07 -6.05
N ASP A 347 12.62 7.92 -7.35
CA ASP A 347 12.16 8.91 -8.31
C ASP A 347 10.69 8.68 -8.65
N ALA A 348 9.92 9.77 -8.58
CA ALA A 348 8.49 9.80 -8.86
C ALA A 348 8.23 10.52 -10.20
N ARG A 349 7.05 10.32 -10.76
CA ARG A 349 6.59 11.09 -11.93
C ARG A 349 6.27 12.51 -11.53
N ARG A 350 5.59 12.67 -10.39
CA ARG A 350 5.15 13.95 -9.82
C ARG A 350 6.09 14.45 -8.73
N THR A 351 6.04 15.74 -8.46
CA THR A 351 6.80 16.30 -7.35
C THR A 351 6.18 15.83 -6.05
N MET A 352 7.00 15.20 -5.21
CA MET A 352 6.63 14.79 -3.87
C MET A 352 6.82 15.97 -2.92
N VAL A 353 5.80 16.26 -2.13
CA VAL A 353 5.86 17.31 -1.12
C VAL A 353 5.50 16.69 0.23
N PHE A 354 6.37 16.86 1.21
CA PHE A 354 6.16 16.43 2.59
C PHE A 354 6.13 17.67 3.47
N CYS A 355 4.96 18.01 4.00
CA CYS A 355 4.77 19.24 4.76
C CYS A 355 4.32 18.96 6.19
N LEU A 356 4.96 19.65 7.11
CA LEU A 356 4.55 19.79 8.50
C LEU A 356 3.80 21.12 8.62
N TRP A 357 2.48 21.05 8.79
CA TRP A 357 1.63 22.23 8.88
C TRP A 357 1.70 22.85 10.26
N SER A 358 1.51 24.16 10.33
CA SER A 358 1.33 24.82 11.60
C SER A 358 -0.02 25.51 11.69
N SER A 359 -0.53 25.56 12.91
CA SER A 359 -1.75 26.24 13.29
C SER A 359 -2.98 25.63 12.64
N GLU A 360 -3.00 24.29 12.61
CA GLU A 360 -4.21 23.53 12.32
C GLU A 360 -5.27 23.85 13.39
N GLU A 361 -4.83 23.79 14.65
CA GLU A 361 -5.68 23.88 15.85
C GLU A 361 -6.34 25.24 16.05
N GLU A 362 -5.73 26.31 15.52
CA GLU A 362 -6.32 27.65 15.54
C GLU A 362 -7.10 27.99 14.27
N GLY A 363 -7.27 27.03 13.36
CA GLY A 363 -8.17 27.10 12.21
C GLY A 363 -7.49 26.93 10.85
N LEU A 364 -6.63 25.92 10.69
CA LEU A 364 -6.03 25.49 9.41
C LEU A 364 -5.14 26.54 8.74
N TRP A 365 -4.46 27.40 9.51
CA TRP A 365 -3.76 28.55 8.92
C TRP A 365 -2.60 28.14 8.03
N GLY A 366 -1.86 27.08 8.41
CA GLY A 366 -0.73 26.55 7.67
C GLY A 366 -1.10 25.98 6.31
N SER A 367 -1.98 24.98 6.30
CA SER A 367 -2.49 24.35 5.07
C SER A 367 -3.21 25.36 4.17
N SER A 368 -3.99 26.28 4.74
CA SER A 368 -4.63 27.37 3.97
C SER A 368 -3.61 28.29 3.32
N ALA A 369 -2.61 28.76 4.07
CA ALA A 369 -1.57 29.63 3.53
C ALA A 369 -0.79 28.93 2.40
N PHE A 370 -0.55 27.63 2.51
CA PHE A 370 0.09 26.85 1.46
C PHE A 370 -0.78 26.72 0.20
N ALA A 371 -2.03 26.29 0.35
CA ALA A 371 -2.97 26.11 -0.77
C ALA A 371 -3.21 27.44 -1.52
N ASP A 372 -3.29 28.56 -0.80
CA ASP A 372 -3.50 29.90 -1.38
C ASP A 372 -2.25 30.45 -2.09
N SER A 373 -1.06 29.91 -1.82
CA SER A 373 0.23 30.46 -2.29
C SER A 373 1.01 29.54 -3.22
N LEU A 374 0.36 28.55 -3.83
CA LEU A 374 0.98 27.67 -4.83
C LEU A 374 1.70 28.49 -5.93
N PRO A 375 2.92 28.10 -6.35
CA PRO A 375 3.62 28.78 -7.42
C PRO A 375 2.83 28.81 -8.72
N GLN A 376 3.05 29.85 -9.54
CA GLN A 376 2.34 29.97 -10.81
C GLN A 376 2.63 28.78 -11.72
N GLY A 377 1.57 28.08 -12.14
CA GLY A 377 1.65 26.92 -13.04
C GLY A 377 1.75 25.58 -12.32
N VAL A 378 1.92 25.59 -10.99
CA VAL A 378 1.87 24.38 -10.15
C VAL A 378 0.42 24.02 -9.84
N THR A 379 0.12 22.73 -9.86
CA THR A 379 -1.15 22.16 -9.40
C THR A 379 -0.90 21.05 -8.39
N VAL A 380 -1.77 20.89 -7.41
CA VAL A 380 -1.77 19.71 -6.54
C VAL A 380 -2.67 18.65 -7.18
N SER A 381 -2.16 17.44 -7.41
CA SER A 381 -2.93 16.35 -7.99
C SER A 381 -3.78 15.64 -6.95
N ASN A 382 -3.20 15.36 -5.78
CA ASN A 382 -3.84 14.71 -4.63
C ASN A 382 -3.17 15.17 -3.33
N TYR A 383 -3.91 15.07 -2.23
CA TYR A 383 -3.40 15.36 -0.88
C TYR A 383 -3.68 14.18 0.07
N LEU A 384 -2.67 13.79 0.84
CA LEU A 384 -2.72 12.73 1.84
C LEU A 384 -2.58 13.34 3.24
N ASN A 385 -3.63 13.27 4.06
CA ASN A 385 -3.68 13.87 5.40
C ASN A 385 -3.47 12.84 6.51
N LEU A 386 -2.54 13.11 7.41
CA LEU A 386 -2.17 12.25 8.54
C LEU A 386 -2.42 13.02 9.83
N ASP A 387 -3.55 12.76 10.47
CA ASP A 387 -4.00 13.55 11.59
C ASP A 387 -4.71 12.73 12.64
N MET A 388 -4.23 12.77 13.89
CA MET A 388 -4.82 12.01 14.99
C MET A 388 -4.97 10.51 14.67
N ALA A 389 -3.98 9.86 14.06
CA ALA A 389 -4.00 8.43 13.79
C ALA A 389 -3.14 7.65 14.80
N GLY A 390 -3.60 6.47 15.23
CA GLY A 390 -2.81 5.57 16.07
C GLY A 390 -3.61 4.83 17.15
N ILE A 391 -4.60 5.46 17.77
CA ILE A 391 -5.34 4.89 18.91
C ILE A 391 -6.64 4.15 18.52
N ASN A 392 -6.66 3.59 17.32
CA ASN A 392 -7.86 3.05 16.68
C ASN A 392 -7.85 1.53 16.62
N TYR A 393 -7.28 1.00 15.53
CA TYR A 393 -7.15 -0.42 15.24
C TYR A 393 -5.65 -0.79 15.22
N PRO A 394 -5.21 -1.89 15.88
CA PRO A 394 -5.98 -3.01 16.46
C PRO A 394 -6.57 -2.78 17.87
N GLY A 395 -6.78 -1.52 18.29
CA GLY A 395 -7.48 -1.19 19.53
C GLY A 395 -9.02 -1.27 19.42
N ASN A 396 -9.70 -0.60 20.37
CA ASN A 396 -11.16 -0.71 20.56
C ASN A 396 -11.98 0.37 19.85
N TYR A 397 -11.45 1.00 18.79
CA TYR A 397 -12.14 2.05 18.05
C TYR A 397 -11.97 1.86 16.54
N ALA A 398 -12.88 2.45 15.77
CA ALA A 398 -12.82 2.37 14.33
C ALA A 398 -11.61 3.16 13.80
N LEU A 399 -10.74 2.54 13.01
CA LEU A 399 -9.78 3.30 12.20
C LEU A 399 -10.55 3.99 11.09
N SER A 400 -10.48 5.31 11.03
CA SER A 400 -11.19 6.10 10.04
C SER A 400 -10.28 6.45 8.87
N VAL A 401 -10.74 6.12 7.67
CA VAL A 401 -10.15 6.49 6.40
C VAL A 401 -11.15 7.41 5.71
N TYR A 402 -10.94 8.71 5.84
CA TYR A 402 -11.84 9.70 5.28
C TYR A 402 -11.31 10.22 3.95
N LEU A 403 -12.22 10.58 3.07
CA LEU A 403 -11.88 11.19 1.79
C LEU A 403 -12.87 12.30 1.44
N GLY A 404 -12.53 13.08 0.41
CA GLY A 404 -13.39 14.14 -0.08
C GLY A 404 -12.77 14.87 -1.28
N PRO A 405 -13.41 15.93 -1.79
CA PRO A 405 -14.59 16.59 -1.21
C PRO A 405 -15.90 15.77 -1.26
N ASP A 406 -16.73 15.91 -0.23
CA ASP A 406 -18.13 15.45 -0.20
C ASP A 406 -19.04 16.52 -0.83
N GLY A 407 -19.91 16.11 -1.74
CA GLY A 407 -20.84 17.00 -2.43
C GLY A 407 -22.21 16.98 -1.77
N SER A 408 -22.96 15.89 -1.96
CA SER A 408 -24.36 15.80 -1.54
C SER A 408 -24.59 14.98 -0.26
N GLY A 409 -23.60 14.20 0.17
CA GLY A 409 -23.70 13.24 1.27
C GLY A 409 -24.73 12.12 1.06
N ALA A 410 -25.29 11.99 -0.15
CA ALA A 410 -26.31 10.99 -0.48
C ALA A 410 -25.75 9.77 -1.24
N GLU A 411 -24.61 9.96 -1.89
CA GLU A 411 -23.84 8.95 -2.61
C GLU A 411 -22.35 9.23 -2.42
N ILE A 412 -21.50 8.28 -2.79
CA ILE A 412 -20.04 8.46 -2.79
C ILE A 412 -19.69 9.28 -4.03
N ASP A 413 -19.31 10.53 -3.84
CA ASP A 413 -18.99 11.53 -4.87
C ASP A 413 -17.57 11.35 -5.46
N GLN A 414 -16.68 10.64 -4.77
CA GLN A 414 -15.28 10.33 -5.12
C GLN A 414 -15.04 8.80 -5.21
N PRO A 415 -15.79 8.07 -6.07
CA PRO A 415 -15.71 6.61 -6.15
C PRO A 415 -14.30 6.09 -6.47
N GLY A 416 -13.50 6.83 -7.25
CA GLY A 416 -12.12 6.46 -7.57
C GLY A 416 -11.23 6.42 -6.32
N MET A 417 -11.36 7.41 -5.44
CA MET A 417 -10.59 7.47 -4.19
C MET A 417 -11.08 6.45 -3.18
N TYR A 418 -12.40 6.27 -3.07
CA TYR A 418 -13.02 5.28 -2.20
C TYR A 418 -12.57 3.85 -2.56
N HIS A 419 -12.66 3.48 -3.85
CA HIS A 419 -12.23 2.16 -4.30
C HIS A 419 -10.72 1.96 -4.23
N LEU A 420 -9.91 3.02 -4.39
CA LEU A 420 -8.47 2.92 -4.14
C LEU A 420 -8.18 2.60 -2.67
N ALA A 421 -8.88 3.26 -1.74
CA ALA A 421 -8.74 2.97 -0.32
C ALA A 421 -9.11 1.50 -0.02
N GLU A 422 -10.28 1.02 -0.49
CA GLU A 422 -10.67 -0.39 -0.36
C GLU A 422 -9.63 -1.33 -0.98
N TRP A 423 -9.20 -1.04 -2.21
CA TRP A 423 -8.24 -1.85 -2.97
C TRP A 423 -6.95 -2.10 -2.18
N ILE A 424 -6.41 -1.07 -1.54
CA ILE A 424 -5.20 -1.17 -0.71
C ILE A 424 -5.51 -1.89 0.60
N GLY A 425 -6.56 -1.45 1.30
CA GLY A 425 -6.90 -1.94 2.64
C GLY A 425 -7.25 -3.42 2.67
N SER A 426 -8.11 -3.88 1.76
CA SER A 426 -8.60 -5.26 1.75
C SER A 426 -7.52 -6.29 1.45
N ASP A 427 -6.49 -5.93 0.68
CA ASP A 427 -5.48 -6.87 0.21
C ASP A 427 -4.09 -6.62 0.79
N ALA A 428 -3.51 -5.44 0.58
CA ALA A 428 -2.14 -5.17 1.01
C ALA A 428 -2.02 -5.12 2.55
N LEU A 429 -3.08 -4.66 3.21
CA LEU A 429 -3.13 -4.50 4.67
C LEU A 429 -3.92 -5.62 5.36
N ASN A 430 -4.58 -6.49 4.57
CA ASN A 430 -5.40 -7.60 5.04
C ASN A 430 -6.55 -7.17 5.97
N LEU A 431 -7.30 -6.14 5.56
CA LEU A 431 -8.36 -5.52 6.36
C LEU A 431 -9.77 -5.71 5.79
N SER A 432 -9.99 -6.66 4.86
CA SER A 432 -11.30 -6.86 4.20
C SER A 432 -12.44 -7.04 5.21
N TYR A 433 -12.22 -7.86 6.24
CA TYR A 433 -13.17 -8.08 7.32
C TYR A 433 -13.49 -6.82 8.12
N GLN A 434 -12.46 -6.04 8.47
CA GLN A 434 -12.61 -4.81 9.25
C GLN A 434 -13.31 -3.71 8.46
N ILE A 435 -13.03 -3.63 7.15
CA ILE A 435 -13.65 -2.69 6.21
C ILE A 435 -15.14 -2.99 6.08
N GLU A 436 -15.52 -4.26 5.95
CA GLU A 436 -16.93 -4.66 5.88
C GLU A 436 -17.69 -4.30 7.17
N ASN A 437 -17.07 -4.49 8.34
CA ASN A 437 -17.65 -4.01 9.60
C ASN A 437 -17.84 -2.50 9.61
N GLY A 438 -16.84 -1.72 9.16
CA GLY A 438 -16.93 -0.26 9.11
C GLY A 438 -18.02 0.24 8.16
N ARG A 439 -18.22 -0.42 7.02
CA ARG A 439 -19.32 -0.13 6.09
C ARG A 439 -20.69 -0.28 6.77
N ILE A 440 -20.89 -1.36 7.53
CA ILE A 440 -22.13 -1.60 8.27
C ILE A 440 -22.36 -0.52 9.33
N GLU A 441 -21.33 -0.12 10.06
CA GLU A 441 -21.44 0.90 11.11
C GLU A 441 -21.68 2.30 10.53
N TRP A 442 -21.04 2.63 9.40
CA TRP A 442 -21.30 3.85 8.65
C TRP A 442 -22.77 3.93 8.18
N GLU A 443 -23.30 2.85 7.59
CA GLU A 443 -24.70 2.78 7.15
C GLU A 443 -25.71 2.98 8.30
N ASN A 444 -25.34 2.57 9.52
CA ASN A 444 -26.19 2.68 10.70
C ASN A 444 -26.18 4.07 11.34
N GLY A 445 -25.04 4.75 11.33
CA GLY A 445 -24.79 5.90 12.21
C GLY A 445 -24.11 7.11 11.58
N GLY A 446 -23.52 6.97 10.39
CA GLY A 446 -22.68 7.98 9.77
C GLY A 446 -21.38 8.23 10.55
N GLU A 447 -20.80 9.41 10.36
CA GLU A 447 -19.47 9.77 10.85
C GLU A 447 -19.38 9.90 12.38
N ALA A 448 -20.28 10.66 13.00
CA ALA A 448 -20.15 11.05 14.40
C ALA A 448 -20.00 9.85 15.39
N PRO A 449 -20.72 8.72 15.23
CA PRO A 449 -20.50 7.52 16.05
C PRO A 449 -19.08 6.96 15.99
N LEU A 450 -18.40 7.05 14.84
CA LEU A 450 -17.05 6.52 14.64
C LEU A 450 -16.00 7.23 15.51
N TRP A 451 -16.28 8.47 15.93
CA TRP A 451 -15.36 9.28 16.72
C TRP A 451 -15.34 8.95 18.22
N GLY A 452 -16.31 8.19 18.73
CA GLY A 452 -16.46 8.00 20.18
C GLY A 452 -17.00 6.67 20.64
N ASN A 453 -17.65 5.89 19.76
CA ASN A 453 -18.10 4.56 20.12
C ASN A 453 -16.93 3.57 20.09
N GLN A 454 -17.00 2.58 20.99
CA GLN A 454 -16.09 1.45 20.92
C GLN A 454 -16.57 0.46 19.88
N TYR A 455 -15.62 -0.02 19.09
CA TYR A 455 -15.81 -0.99 18.02
C TYR A 455 -14.84 -2.13 18.17
N ASN A 456 -15.20 -3.29 17.64
CA ASN A 456 -14.29 -4.42 17.53
C ASN A 456 -13.93 -4.60 16.06
N ASP A 457 -12.65 -4.71 15.74
CA ASP A 457 -12.17 -5.03 14.38
C ASP A 457 -12.87 -4.18 13.30
N THR A 458 -12.78 -2.86 13.39
CA THR A 458 -13.53 -1.95 12.51
C THR A 458 -12.61 -0.94 11.86
N VAL A 459 -12.69 -0.86 10.53
CA VAL A 459 -12.02 0.15 9.70
C VAL A 459 -13.11 0.77 8.85
N ALA A 460 -13.38 2.06 9.01
CA ALA A 460 -14.43 2.76 8.28
C ALA A 460 -13.81 3.60 7.16
N ILE A 461 -14.18 3.32 5.92
CA ILE A 461 -13.84 4.15 4.76
C ILE A 461 -15.09 4.96 4.42
N TYR A 462 -14.97 6.27 4.35
CA TYR A 462 -16.12 7.14 4.09
C TYR A 462 -15.72 8.49 3.49
N GLU A 463 -16.65 9.12 2.80
CA GLU A 463 -16.55 10.53 2.47
C GLU A 463 -16.92 11.35 3.70
N SER A 464 -16.00 12.20 4.15
CA SER A 464 -16.29 13.04 5.31
C SER A 464 -17.15 14.22 4.87
N PRO A 465 -18.39 14.35 5.38
CA PRO A 465 -19.17 15.56 5.22
C PRO A 465 -18.62 16.71 6.08
N THR A 466 -17.58 16.46 6.89
CA THR A 466 -17.01 17.45 7.80
C THR A 466 -15.57 17.82 7.45
N ALA A 467 -15.47 19.03 6.90
CA ALA A 467 -14.26 19.80 6.64
C ALA A 467 -13.50 20.22 7.91
N ARG A 468 -12.82 19.29 8.61
CA ARG A 468 -12.30 19.55 9.98
C ARG A 468 -10.80 19.51 10.19
N SER A 469 -9.99 19.25 9.16
CA SER A 469 -8.53 19.17 9.27
C SER A 469 -7.87 19.74 8.01
N ASP A 470 -6.54 19.67 7.91
CA ASP A 470 -5.71 20.26 6.85
C ASP A 470 -6.05 19.81 5.42
N HIS A 471 -6.89 18.79 5.25
CA HIS A 471 -7.43 18.41 3.93
C HIS A 471 -8.38 19.46 3.35
N GLN A 472 -9.07 20.23 4.19
CA GLN A 472 -10.10 21.16 3.73
C GLN A 472 -9.57 22.22 2.75
N PRO A 473 -8.45 22.93 3.03
CA PRO A 473 -7.94 23.91 2.08
C PRO A 473 -7.54 23.33 0.72
N PHE A 474 -7.16 22.05 0.67
CA PHE A 474 -6.90 21.36 -0.60
C PHE A 474 -8.19 21.05 -1.35
N GLN A 475 -9.23 20.60 -0.65
CA GLN A 475 -10.56 20.41 -1.25
C GLN A 475 -11.12 21.72 -1.82
N ASP A 476 -10.91 22.86 -1.14
CA ASP A 476 -11.36 24.18 -1.57
C ASP A 476 -10.73 24.64 -2.90
N ILE A 477 -9.53 24.15 -3.22
CA ILE A 477 -8.86 24.38 -4.52
C ILE A 477 -9.11 23.24 -5.53
N GLY A 478 -10.05 22.34 -5.22
CA GLY A 478 -10.54 21.29 -6.13
C GLY A 478 -9.72 20.01 -6.13
N VAL A 479 -8.94 19.73 -5.07
CA VAL A 479 -8.10 18.54 -4.96
C VAL A 479 -8.85 17.41 -4.26
N ALA A 480 -8.78 16.19 -4.81
CA ALA A 480 -9.25 14.99 -4.11
C ALA A 480 -8.27 14.61 -3.00
N THR A 481 -8.80 14.43 -1.79
CA THR A 481 -8.00 14.18 -0.58
C THR A 481 -8.33 12.83 0.02
N LEU A 482 -7.34 12.17 0.60
CA LEU A 482 -7.48 10.97 1.41
C LEU A 482 -6.76 11.18 2.73
N GLY A 483 -7.35 10.77 3.83
CA GLY A 483 -6.72 10.92 5.13
C GLY A 483 -7.09 9.84 6.11
N TRP A 484 -6.29 9.77 7.16
CA TRP A 484 -6.47 8.85 8.28
C TRP A 484 -6.58 9.66 9.55
N ASN A 485 -7.65 9.43 10.28
CA ASN A 485 -7.87 10.02 11.58
C ASN A 485 -8.41 9.00 12.55
N GLY A 486 -8.49 9.46 13.79
CA GLY A 486 -8.81 8.62 14.89
C GLY A 486 -9.96 9.11 15.73
N VAL A 487 -9.90 8.69 16.98
CA VAL A 487 -10.87 8.96 18.01
C VAL A 487 -10.79 10.43 18.42
N VAL A 488 -11.91 11.16 18.33
CA VAL A 488 -12.02 12.53 18.82
C VAL A 488 -12.68 12.52 20.19
N ASP A 489 -13.97 12.23 20.25
CA ASP A 489 -14.77 12.25 21.49
C ASP A 489 -14.49 11.05 22.41
N GLY A 490 -14.01 9.93 21.86
CA GLY A 490 -13.70 8.73 22.63
C GLY A 490 -12.35 8.79 23.36
N TYR A 491 -11.44 9.68 22.99
CA TYR A 491 -10.12 9.81 23.62
C TYR A 491 -10.13 10.95 24.64
N PRO A 492 -10.17 10.67 25.96
CA PRO A 492 -10.39 11.71 26.96
C PRO A 492 -9.27 12.74 27.05
N CYS A 493 -8.10 12.47 26.46
CA CYS A 493 -6.91 13.30 26.50
C CYS A 493 -6.72 14.19 25.27
N TYR A 494 -7.58 14.08 24.26
CA TYR A 494 -7.60 15.01 23.13
C TYR A 494 -7.64 16.47 23.63
N HIS A 495 -6.73 17.30 23.13
CA HIS A 495 -6.51 18.69 23.56
C HIS A 495 -6.19 18.90 25.05
N LYS A 496 -5.59 17.91 25.72
CA LYS A 496 -5.27 18.01 27.15
C LYS A 496 -3.84 17.61 27.46
N THR A 497 -3.39 17.97 28.66
CA THR A 497 -2.03 17.69 29.14
C THR A 497 -1.70 16.21 29.25
N CYS A 498 -2.69 15.32 29.29
CA CYS A 498 -2.47 13.88 29.29
C CYS A 498 -2.35 13.29 27.89
N ASP A 499 -2.33 14.11 26.82
CA ASP A 499 -1.98 13.64 25.49
C ASP A 499 -0.47 13.35 25.38
N GLN A 500 -0.09 12.23 25.99
CA GLN A 500 1.27 11.74 26.16
C GLN A 500 1.36 10.32 25.63
N LEU A 501 2.55 9.92 25.16
CA LEU A 501 2.78 8.56 24.63
C LEU A 501 2.39 7.47 25.64
N GLU A 502 2.76 7.60 26.92
CA GLU A 502 2.38 6.65 27.97
C GLU A 502 0.85 6.51 28.10
N THR A 503 0.12 7.62 27.90
CA THR A 503 -1.35 7.58 27.96
C THR A 503 -1.93 6.90 26.72
N MET A 504 -1.34 7.11 25.54
CA MET A 504 -1.71 6.38 24.32
C MET A 504 -1.46 4.88 24.47
N GLU A 505 -0.33 4.48 25.05
CA GLU A 505 0.00 3.08 25.33
C GLU A 505 -1.03 2.47 26.27
N GLY A 506 -1.30 3.12 27.41
CA GLY A 506 -2.32 2.64 28.35
C GLY A 506 -3.72 2.56 27.73
N TYR A 507 -4.02 3.43 26.76
CA TYR A 507 -5.29 3.43 26.04
C TYR A 507 -5.39 2.33 24.98
N MET A 508 -4.27 1.95 24.39
CA MET A 508 -4.15 0.90 23.37
C MET A 508 -3.84 -0.48 23.91
N ASP A 509 -3.70 -0.64 25.23
CA ASP A 509 -3.48 -1.94 25.86
C ASP A 509 -4.72 -2.84 25.70
N THR A 510 -4.52 -4.07 25.23
CA THR A 510 -5.61 -5.04 25.03
C THR A 510 -5.30 -6.37 25.73
N GLU A 511 -6.28 -7.28 25.77
CA GLU A 511 -6.06 -8.62 26.34
C GLU A 511 -5.00 -9.44 25.58
N THR A 512 -4.70 -9.08 24.33
CA THR A 512 -3.87 -9.87 23.41
C THR A 512 -2.52 -9.24 23.08
N ALA A 513 -2.33 -7.94 23.32
CA ALA A 513 -1.09 -7.23 23.01
C ALA A 513 -0.94 -5.98 23.88
N THR A 514 0.31 -5.57 24.12
CA THR A 514 0.62 -4.34 24.84
C THR A 514 0.18 -3.10 24.06
N GLY A 515 -0.01 -1.99 24.78
CA GLY A 515 -0.22 -0.68 24.19
C GLY A 515 0.83 -0.27 23.15
N GLU A 516 2.10 -0.48 23.47
CA GLU A 516 3.23 -0.20 22.58
C GLU A 516 3.13 -1.00 21.27
N ALA A 517 2.94 -2.32 21.36
CA ALA A 517 2.78 -3.16 20.17
C ALA A 517 1.57 -2.74 19.32
N ASN A 518 0.44 -2.42 19.95
CA ASN A 518 -0.76 -1.99 19.24
C ASN A 518 -0.59 -0.62 18.55
N LEU A 519 0.10 0.33 19.19
CA LEU A 519 0.47 1.61 18.55
C LEU A 519 1.39 1.41 17.36
N VAL A 520 2.44 0.60 17.51
CA VAL A 520 3.37 0.23 16.42
C VAL A 520 2.59 -0.37 15.25
N HIS A 521 1.68 -1.31 15.50
CA HIS A 521 0.87 -1.92 14.44
C HIS A 521 -0.13 -0.97 13.79
N SER A 522 -0.73 -0.06 14.56
CA SER A 522 -1.68 0.93 14.06
C SER A 522 -1.00 1.93 13.13
N TRP A 523 0.14 2.48 13.55
CA TRP A 523 0.94 3.38 12.73
C TRP A 523 1.55 2.69 11.52
N ASP A 524 1.89 1.41 11.62
CA ASP A 524 2.30 0.60 10.48
C ASP A 524 1.21 0.53 9.39
N ILE A 525 -0.04 0.27 9.78
CA ILE A 525 -1.18 0.21 8.87
C ILE A 525 -1.35 1.56 8.15
N VAL A 526 -1.44 2.65 8.90
CA VAL A 526 -1.72 3.98 8.34
C VAL A 526 -0.59 4.43 7.41
N THR A 527 0.67 4.26 7.84
CA THR A 527 1.84 4.68 7.06
C THR A 527 1.93 3.90 5.75
N TRP A 528 1.72 2.57 5.78
CA TRP A 528 1.70 1.76 4.56
C TRP A 528 0.53 2.09 3.64
N TRP A 529 -0.65 2.38 4.20
CA TRP A 529 -1.80 2.79 3.40
C TRP A 529 -1.51 4.08 2.64
N ALA A 530 -0.92 5.07 3.32
CA ALA A 530 -0.53 6.34 2.70
C ALA A 530 0.54 6.16 1.62
N VAL A 531 1.55 5.30 1.84
CA VAL A 531 2.59 5.03 0.83
C VAL A 531 2.03 4.28 -0.38
N PHE A 532 1.17 3.28 -0.21
CA PHE A 532 0.55 2.62 -1.37
C PHE A 532 -0.38 3.57 -2.12
N ALA A 533 -1.16 4.40 -1.41
CA ALA A 533 -1.99 5.42 -2.01
C ALA A 533 -1.16 6.37 -2.87
N PHE A 534 -0.02 6.83 -2.34
CA PHE A 534 0.97 7.62 -3.09
C PHE A 534 1.45 6.89 -4.36
N LEU A 535 1.89 5.63 -4.25
CA LEU A 535 2.45 4.91 -5.40
C LEU A 535 1.41 4.71 -6.52
N HIS A 536 0.15 4.48 -6.15
CA HIS A 536 -0.96 4.43 -7.12
C HIS A 536 -1.19 5.80 -7.79
N MET A 537 -1.30 6.86 -6.99
CA MET A 537 -1.58 8.21 -7.50
C MET A 537 -0.39 8.84 -8.27
N ASP A 538 0.85 8.46 -7.96
CA ASP A 538 2.01 8.88 -8.74
C ASP A 538 1.92 8.35 -10.17
N GLN A 539 1.51 7.09 -10.37
CA GLN A 539 1.30 6.56 -11.72
C GLN A 539 0.02 7.09 -12.35
N SER A 540 -1.08 7.18 -11.60
CA SER A 540 -2.41 7.57 -12.09
C SER A 540 -3.16 8.36 -11.01
N PRO A 541 -3.12 9.70 -11.06
CA PRO A 541 -3.81 10.54 -10.10
C PRO A 541 -5.30 10.24 -10.06
N VAL A 542 -5.88 10.39 -8.88
CA VAL A 542 -7.33 10.33 -8.71
C VAL A 542 -7.84 11.76 -8.82
N PRO A 543 -8.57 12.13 -9.89
CA PRO A 543 -9.11 13.48 -10.00
C PRO A 543 -10.18 13.71 -8.94
N ASN A 544 -10.51 14.97 -8.67
CA ASN A 544 -11.76 15.31 -8.02
C ASN A 544 -12.92 15.02 -8.99
N GLU A 545 -13.89 14.23 -8.54
CA GLU A 545 -15.00 13.71 -9.34
C GLU A 545 -16.30 14.54 -9.24
N LEU A 546 -16.26 15.69 -8.54
CA LEU A 546 -17.37 16.65 -8.39
C LEU A 546 -17.50 17.72 -9.48
#